data_AF-A0A352ITR6-F1
#
_entry.id   AF-A0A352ITR6-F1
#
_cell.length_a   1.000
_cell.length_b   1.000
_cell.length_c   1.000
_cell.angle_alpha   90.00
_cell.angle_beta   90.00
_cell.angle_gamma   90.00
#
_symmetry.space_group_name_H-M   'P 1'
#
loop_
_entity.id
_entity.type
_entity.pdbx_description
1 polymer ?
#
loop_
_entity_poly.entity_id
_entity_poly.type
_entity_poly.pdbx_seq_one_letter_code
_entity_poly.pdbx_strand_id
1 'polypeptide(L)'
;MPFARIPVFHARVGTMPLKFFLKLYARLAGLTALVVFLCVLLFTGINSVRSQFWHERFPEPLMRWLAAAPAPLQQYHWLSSAVDLRMGAASRFNLSPVALERLGYGQVVGIDSDVGYRVLVTGLSGEILQLRLNEPYRDVSETIGLIFRWHLDSASADDRLNVASQMARSLNVEVQTLDDADLLPDSDVLDQVAERGLAFYTDESDGCGRVIVQLSDGELYRIDMPAGFDPWAWPVVLLLVLVLGGVLAVAVFLALREVDSNL
;
A
#
# COMPACT_ATOMS: atom_id res chain seq x y z
N MET A 1 -1.86 12.44 -91.05
CA MET A 1 -3.14 12.45 -90.30
C MET A 1 -3.82 11.10 -90.56
N PRO A 2 -4.16 10.31 -89.53
CA PRO A 2 -5.11 10.69 -88.48
C PRO A 2 -4.56 10.56 -87.05
N PHE A 3 -5.24 11.25 -86.14
CA PHE A 3 -4.87 11.52 -84.75
C PHE A 3 -5.07 10.30 -83.83
N ALA A 4 -4.07 10.05 -82.99
CA ALA A 4 -4.13 9.11 -81.87
C ALA A 4 -5.14 9.59 -80.82
N ARG A 5 -6.11 8.73 -80.46
CA ARG A 5 -6.97 8.95 -79.29
C ARG A 5 -6.22 8.51 -78.05
N ILE A 6 -5.87 9.48 -77.20
CA ILE A 6 -5.35 9.24 -75.86
C ILE A 6 -6.53 8.81 -74.97
N PRO A 7 -6.50 7.65 -74.28
CA PRO A 7 -7.49 7.34 -73.27
C PRO A 7 -7.24 8.21 -72.03
N VAL A 8 -8.18 9.10 -71.74
CA VAL A 8 -8.22 9.87 -70.50
C VAL A 8 -8.56 8.91 -69.36
N PHE A 9 -7.56 8.53 -68.56
CA PHE A 9 -7.79 7.89 -67.28
C PHE A 9 -8.39 8.92 -66.32
N HIS A 10 -9.71 8.89 -66.15
CA HIS A 10 -10.34 9.53 -65.01
C HIS A 10 -9.96 8.74 -63.75
N ALA A 11 -8.96 9.25 -63.02
CA ALA A 11 -8.76 8.88 -61.63
C ALA A 11 -10.01 9.30 -60.84
N ARG A 12 -10.96 8.39 -60.64
CA ARG A 12 -11.96 8.50 -59.59
C ARG A 12 -11.21 8.41 -58.27
N VAL A 13 -10.77 9.56 -57.76
CA VAL A 13 -10.52 9.71 -56.32
C VAL A 13 -11.89 9.57 -55.67
N GLY A 14 -12.26 8.33 -55.35
CA GLY A 14 -13.45 8.05 -54.59
C GLY A 14 -13.33 8.77 -53.27
N THR A 15 -14.08 9.85 -53.09
CA THR A 15 -14.37 10.42 -51.78
C THR A 15 -15.01 9.31 -50.96
N MET A 16 -14.21 8.56 -50.21
CA MET A 16 -14.74 7.62 -49.23
C MET A 16 -15.73 8.41 -48.37
N PRO A 17 -17.00 7.97 -48.29
CA PRO A 17 -18.06 8.81 -47.75
C PRO A 17 -17.73 9.15 -46.31
N LEU A 18 -17.73 10.43 -45.95
CA LEU A 18 -17.47 10.95 -44.60
C LEU A 18 -18.17 10.12 -43.49
N LYS A 19 -19.34 9.57 -43.79
CA LYS A 19 -20.12 8.66 -42.94
C LYS A 19 -19.38 7.38 -42.56
N PHE A 20 -18.57 6.81 -43.45
CA PHE A 20 -17.74 5.62 -43.18
C PHE A 20 -16.61 5.95 -42.21
N PHE A 21 -15.86 7.03 -42.44
CA PHE A 21 -14.83 7.48 -41.50
C PHE A 21 -15.42 7.80 -40.13
N LEU A 22 -16.54 8.53 -40.06
CA LEU A 22 -17.18 8.87 -38.79
C LEU A 22 -17.62 7.60 -38.02
N LYS A 23 -18.20 6.61 -38.70
CA LYS A 23 -18.56 5.32 -38.08
C LYS A 23 -17.34 4.56 -37.59
N LEU A 24 -16.24 4.55 -38.35
CA LEU A 24 -14.99 3.89 -37.97
C LEU A 24 -14.37 4.54 -36.73
N TYR A 25 -14.22 5.87 -36.74
CA TYR A 25 -13.70 6.61 -35.58
C TYR A 25 -14.61 6.50 -34.36
N ALA A 26 -15.93 6.51 -34.53
CA ALA A 26 -16.87 6.31 -33.42
C ALA A 26 -16.77 4.89 -32.82
N ARG A 27 -16.62 3.85 -33.66
CA ARG A 27 -16.40 2.47 -33.19
C ARG A 27 -15.07 2.34 -32.45
N LEU A 28 -14.00 2.94 -32.98
CA LEU A 28 -12.69 2.93 -32.33
C LEU A 28 -12.73 3.67 -30.99
N ALA A 29 -13.32 4.86 -30.96
CA ALA A 29 -13.50 5.64 -29.73
C ALA A 29 -14.34 4.88 -28.70
N GLY A 30 -15.44 4.24 -29.13
CA GLY A 30 -16.28 3.42 -28.26
C GLY A 30 -15.54 2.21 -27.69
N LEU A 31 -14.74 1.52 -28.51
CA LEU A 31 -13.91 0.42 -28.05
C LEU A 31 -12.86 0.88 -27.04
N THR A 32 -12.15 1.97 -27.34
CA THR A 32 -11.15 2.55 -26.42
C THR A 32 -11.80 2.97 -25.10
N ALA A 33 -12.96 3.61 -25.14
CA ALA A 33 -13.70 3.99 -23.93
C ALA A 33 -14.11 2.77 -23.10
N LEU A 34 -14.59 1.70 -23.74
CA LEU A 34 -14.94 0.45 -23.06
C LEU A 34 -13.72 -0.19 -22.39
N VAL A 35 -12.59 -0.23 -23.09
CA VAL A 35 -11.33 -0.76 -22.57
C VAL A 35 -10.85 0.04 -21.36
N VAL A 36 -10.80 1.37 -21.47
CA VAL A 36 -10.40 2.25 -20.37
C VAL A 36 -11.32 2.06 -19.17
N PHE A 37 -12.64 2.01 -19.40
CA PHE A 37 -13.61 1.77 -18.34
C PHE A 37 -13.39 0.43 -17.62
N LEU A 38 -13.16 -0.64 -18.37
CA LEU A 38 -12.87 -1.96 -17.82
C LEU A 38 -11.56 -1.95 -17.00
N CYS A 39 -10.51 -1.33 -17.52
CA CYS A 39 -9.24 -1.20 -16.82
C CYS A 39 -9.39 -0.41 -15.50
N VAL A 40 -10.14 0.69 -15.50
CA VAL A 40 -10.40 1.48 -14.29
C VAL A 40 -11.18 0.68 -13.25
N LEU A 41 -12.22 -0.05 -13.67
CA LEU A 41 -12.99 -0.91 -12.76
C LEU A 41 -12.13 -2.01 -12.14
N LEU A 42 -11.32 -2.70 -12.96
CA LEU A 42 -10.42 -3.75 -12.48
C LEU A 42 -9.36 -3.20 -11.54
N PHE A 43 -8.71 -2.10 -11.91
CA PHE A 43 -7.69 -1.46 -11.09
C PHE A 43 -8.26 -1.06 -9.73
N THR A 44 -9.42 -0.38 -9.72
CA THR A 44 -10.08 0.06 -8.48
C THR A 44 -10.54 -1.12 -7.63
N GLY A 45 -11.20 -2.12 -8.23
CA GLY A 45 -11.73 -3.27 -7.50
C GLY A 45 -10.64 -4.13 -6.87
N ILE A 46 -9.58 -4.43 -7.62
CA ILE A 46 -8.45 -5.23 -7.12
C ILE A 46 -7.68 -4.44 -6.05
N ASN A 47 -7.41 -3.15 -6.28
CA ASN A 47 -6.68 -2.34 -5.31
C ASN A 47 -7.48 -2.07 -4.03
N SER A 48 -8.81 -2.04 -4.08
CA SER A 48 -9.64 -1.96 -2.85
C SER A 48 -9.40 -3.16 -1.93
N VAL A 49 -9.42 -4.38 -2.47
CA VAL A 49 -9.16 -5.60 -1.69
C VAL A 49 -7.71 -5.68 -1.22
N ARG A 50 -6.75 -5.36 -2.10
CA ARG A 50 -5.32 -5.35 -1.74
C ARG A 50 -5.02 -4.31 -0.67
N SER A 51 -5.66 -3.15 -0.74
CA SER A 51 -5.52 -2.08 0.26
C SER A 51 -6.04 -2.57 1.61
N GLN A 52 -7.26 -3.13 1.66
CA GLN A 52 -7.81 -3.70 2.90
C GLN A 52 -6.88 -4.76 3.50
N PHE A 53 -6.39 -5.68 2.67
CA PHE A 53 -5.46 -6.72 3.13
C PHE A 53 -4.15 -6.12 3.67
N TRP A 54 -3.62 -5.09 3.01
CA TRP A 54 -2.40 -4.42 3.45
C TRP A 54 -2.59 -3.71 4.81
N HIS A 55 -3.73 -3.02 5.01
CA HIS A 55 -4.07 -2.36 6.29
C HIS A 55 -4.27 -3.34 7.46
N GLU A 56 -4.52 -4.62 7.18
CA GLU A 56 -4.57 -5.68 8.18
C GLU A 56 -3.18 -6.30 8.41
N ARG A 57 -2.41 -6.52 7.33
CA ARG A 57 -1.14 -7.25 7.34
C ARG A 57 0.03 -6.42 7.85
N PHE A 58 0.12 -5.15 7.46
CA PHE A 58 1.22 -4.27 7.85
C PHE A 58 1.31 -4.04 9.38
N PRO A 59 0.21 -3.66 10.08
CA PRO A 59 0.25 -3.50 11.54
C PRO A 59 0.25 -4.84 12.30
N GLU A 60 0.06 -5.98 11.63
CA GLU A 60 -0.10 -7.28 12.26
C GLU A 60 1.03 -7.66 13.25
N PRO A 61 2.33 -7.47 12.93
CA PRO A 61 3.40 -7.79 13.87
C PRO A 61 3.34 -6.93 15.14
N LEU A 62 3.08 -5.63 15.00
CA LEU A 62 2.91 -4.70 16.12
C LEU A 62 1.70 -5.09 16.96
N MET A 63 0.55 -5.34 16.33
CA MET A 63 -0.67 -5.71 17.05
C MET A 63 -0.49 -7.02 17.82
N ARG A 64 0.17 -8.01 17.23
CA ARG A 64 0.48 -9.27 17.93
C ARG A 64 1.47 -9.08 19.07
N TRP A 65 2.48 -8.24 18.88
CA TRP A 65 3.42 -7.89 19.94
C TRP A 65 2.68 -7.28 21.14
N LEU A 66 1.80 -6.31 20.90
CA LEU A 66 1.00 -5.67 21.94
C LEU A 66 0.00 -6.66 22.57
N ALA A 67 -0.62 -7.53 21.78
CA ALA A 67 -1.55 -8.55 22.27
C ALA A 67 -0.87 -9.58 23.17
N ALA A 68 0.40 -9.90 22.90
CA ALA A 68 1.19 -10.85 23.69
C ALA A 68 1.76 -10.24 24.99
N ALA A 69 1.70 -8.92 25.17
CA ALA A 69 2.12 -8.28 26.41
C ALA A 69 1.10 -8.57 27.54
N PRO A 70 1.51 -8.93 28.77
CA PRO A 70 0.57 -9.24 29.86
C PRO A 70 -0.36 -8.09 30.27
N ALA A 71 0.10 -6.85 30.18
CA ALA A 71 -0.66 -5.66 30.55
C ALA A 71 -0.29 -4.47 29.63
N PRO A 72 -0.67 -4.48 28.35
CA PRO A 72 -0.15 -3.54 27.36
C PRO A 72 -0.53 -2.10 27.66
N LEU A 73 -1.72 -1.84 28.20
CA LEU A 73 -2.12 -0.48 28.59
C LEU A 73 -1.32 0.08 29.77
N GLN A 74 -0.78 -0.78 30.64
CA GLN A 74 0.06 -0.35 31.76
C GLN A 74 1.50 -0.17 31.31
N GLN A 75 2.02 -1.15 30.56
CA GLN A 75 3.39 -1.15 30.05
C GLN A 75 3.62 -0.04 29.02
N TYR A 76 2.65 0.18 28.14
CA TYR A 76 2.70 1.15 27.05
C TYR A 76 1.65 2.26 27.22
N HIS A 77 1.54 2.81 28.43
CA HIS A 77 0.54 3.83 28.77
C HIS A 77 0.57 5.05 27.82
N TRP A 78 1.76 5.43 27.35
CA TRP A 78 1.99 6.53 26.40
C TRP A 78 1.42 6.28 24.98
N LEU A 79 1.12 5.02 24.61
CA LEU A 79 0.42 4.73 23.34
C LEU A 79 -1.03 5.20 23.35
N SER A 80 -1.63 5.37 24.53
CA SER A 80 -3.00 5.90 24.66
C SER A 80 -3.08 7.34 24.15
N SER A 81 -2.01 8.13 24.32
CA SER A 81 -1.94 9.50 23.78
C SER A 81 -1.45 9.56 22.34
N ALA A 82 -0.58 8.65 21.92
CA ALA A 82 0.01 8.67 20.58
C ALA A 82 -0.95 8.13 19.50
N VAL A 83 -1.58 6.97 19.75
CA VAL A 83 -2.39 6.22 18.77
C VAL A 83 -3.71 5.71 19.34
N ASP A 84 -4.21 6.36 20.41
CA ASP A 84 -5.47 6.04 21.08
C ASP A 84 -5.63 4.54 21.36
N LEU A 85 -4.57 3.94 21.93
CA LEU A 85 -4.57 2.53 22.35
C LEU A 85 -5.70 2.30 23.35
N ARG A 86 -6.59 1.36 23.02
CA ARG A 86 -7.72 0.97 23.87
C ARG A 86 -7.79 -0.53 24.03
N MET A 87 -8.35 -0.96 25.15
CA MET A 87 -8.61 -2.36 25.45
C MET A 87 -9.98 -2.52 26.10
N GLY A 88 -10.73 -3.55 25.74
CA GLY A 88 -12.01 -3.83 26.38
C GLY A 88 -12.80 -4.99 25.77
N ALA A 89 -14.01 -5.19 26.28
CA ALA A 89 -14.92 -6.19 25.74
C ALA A 89 -15.40 -5.85 24.32
N ALA A 90 -15.70 -6.88 23.52
CA ALA A 90 -16.13 -6.74 22.12
C ALA A 90 -17.32 -5.78 21.92
N SER A 91 -18.24 -5.76 22.88
CA SER A 91 -19.43 -4.89 22.84
C SER A 91 -19.10 -3.39 22.84
N ARG A 92 -17.91 -2.98 23.30
CA ARG A 92 -17.49 -1.57 23.34
C ARG A 92 -17.01 -1.03 21.99
N PHE A 93 -16.70 -1.91 21.03
CA PHE A 93 -16.06 -1.53 19.77
C PHE A 93 -17.01 -1.48 18.56
N ASN A 94 -18.31 -1.73 18.79
CA ASN A 94 -19.36 -1.75 17.76
C ASN A 94 -18.94 -2.53 16.51
N LEU A 95 -18.63 -3.81 16.71
CA LEU A 95 -18.07 -4.70 15.68
C LEU A 95 -19.18 -5.40 14.91
N SER A 96 -18.97 -5.59 13.60
CA SER A 96 -19.83 -6.45 12.81
C SER A 96 -19.67 -7.92 13.24
N PRO A 97 -20.68 -8.78 13.01
CA PRO A 97 -20.56 -10.21 13.32
C PRO A 97 -19.35 -10.87 12.63
N VAL A 98 -19.04 -10.44 11.40
CA VAL A 98 -17.88 -10.93 10.64
C VAL A 98 -16.56 -10.50 11.28
N ALA A 99 -16.45 -9.25 11.72
CA ALA A 99 -15.24 -8.77 12.41
C ALA A 99 -15.02 -9.52 13.73
N LEU A 100 -16.09 -9.77 14.49
CA LEU A 100 -16.04 -10.52 15.74
C LEU A 100 -15.57 -11.97 15.50
N GLU A 101 -16.10 -12.65 14.49
CA GLU A 101 -15.69 -14.01 14.14
C GLU A 101 -14.22 -14.07 13.71
N ARG A 102 -13.77 -13.11 12.89
CA ARG A 102 -12.37 -13.02 12.46
C ARG A 102 -11.40 -12.79 13.63
N LEU A 103 -11.77 -11.93 14.58
CA LEU A 103 -11.03 -11.74 15.82
C LEU A 103 -11.05 -13.00 16.69
N GLY A 104 -12.15 -13.76 16.68
CA GLY A 104 -12.26 -15.09 17.30
C GLY A 104 -11.28 -16.11 16.72
N TYR A 105 -10.94 -16.01 15.44
CA TYR A 105 -9.87 -16.78 14.80
C TYR A 105 -8.46 -16.22 15.05
N GLY A 106 -8.30 -15.19 15.88
CA GLY A 106 -7.01 -14.55 16.17
C GLY A 106 -6.45 -13.72 15.02
N GLN A 107 -7.29 -13.35 14.05
CA GLN A 107 -6.88 -12.45 12.96
C GLN A 107 -6.78 -11.01 13.46
N VAL A 108 -5.91 -10.24 12.83
CA VAL A 108 -5.91 -8.78 12.96
C VAL A 108 -6.94 -8.23 11.98
N VAL A 109 -7.82 -7.35 12.46
CA VAL A 109 -8.92 -6.79 11.67
C VAL A 109 -8.76 -5.28 11.56
N GLY A 110 -8.69 -4.79 10.33
CA GLY A 110 -8.67 -3.38 9.99
C GLY A 110 -10.07 -2.92 9.61
N ILE A 111 -10.53 -1.83 10.22
CA ILE A 111 -11.84 -1.24 9.95
C ILE A 111 -11.61 0.22 9.58
N ASP A 112 -11.98 0.57 8.36
CA ASP A 112 -12.00 1.96 7.89
C ASP A 112 -12.94 2.80 8.77
N SER A 113 -12.57 4.05 9.01
CA SER A 113 -13.28 5.01 9.84
C SER A 113 -13.08 6.43 9.33
N ASP A 114 -13.93 7.36 9.74
CA ASP A 114 -13.94 8.73 9.23
C ASP A 114 -12.61 9.50 9.42
N VAL A 115 -11.73 9.03 10.32
CA VAL A 115 -10.47 9.69 10.68
C VAL A 115 -9.25 8.81 10.36
N GLY A 116 -9.42 7.70 9.63
CA GLY A 116 -8.36 6.74 9.31
C GLY A 116 -8.78 5.30 9.59
N TYR A 117 -7.86 4.45 10.05
CA TYR A 117 -8.14 3.04 10.31
C TYR A 117 -8.19 2.70 11.81
N ARG A 118 -9.11 1.83 12.18
CA ARG A 118 -9.09 1.11 13.46
C ARG A 118 -8.54 -0.28 13.23
N VAL A 119 -7.46 -0.62 13.91
CA VAL A 119 -6.86 -1.95 13.83
C VAL A 119 -7.09 -2.67 15.14
N LEU A 120 -7.63 -3.89 15.07
CA LEU A 120 -8.06 -4.65 16.23
C LEU A 120 -7.44 -6.04 16.25
N VAL A 121 -7.17 -6.54 17.45
CA VAL A 121 -6.69 -7.91 17.71
C VAL A 121 -7.22 -8.39 19.05
N THR A 122 -7.34 -9.71 19.22
CA THR A 122 -7.68 -10.33 20.50
C THR A 122 -6.42 -10.43 21.38
N GLY A 123 -6.49 -9.91 22.61
CA GLY A 123 -5.46 -10.00 23.63
C GLY A 123 -5.47 -11.33 24.39
N LEU A 124 -4.53 -11.50 25.31
CA LEU A 124 -4.33 -12.75 26.05
C LEU A 124 -5.54 -13.18 26.89
N SER A 125 -6.32 -12.25 27.46
CA SER A 125 -7.47 -12.61 28.31
C SER A 125 -8.81 -12.55 27.56
N GLY A 126 -8.78 -12.48 26.23
CA GLY A 126 -9.95 -12.47 25.35
C GLY A 126 -10.56 -11.08 25.12
N GLU A 127 -10.03 -10.04 25.76
CA GLU A 127 -10.32 -8.65 25.44
C GLU A 127 -9.80 -8.26 24.07
N ILE A 128 -10.44 -7.25 23.47
CA ILE A 128 -10.02 -6.69 22.20
C ILE A 128 -9.12 -5.50 22.47
N LEU A 129 -7.94 -5.52 21.85
CA LEU A 129 -7.01 -4.41 21.77
C LEU A 129 -7.24 -3.68 20.46
N GLN A 130 -7.37 -2.36 20.52
CA GLN A 130 -7.59 -1.48 19.37
C GLN A 130 -6.53 -0.38 19.32
N LEU A 131 -5.98 -0.15 18.13
CA LEU A 131 -5.28 1.09 17.77
C LEU A 131 -6.13 1.91 16.81
N ARG A 132 -6.05 3.24 16.91
CA ARG A 132 -6.60 4.16 15.94
C ARG A 132 -5.45 4.87 15.23
N LEU A 133 -5.40 4.70 13.92
CA LEU A 133 -4.33 5.17 13.07
C LEU A 133 -4.93 6.16 12.06
N ASN A 134 -4.47 7.40 12.08
CA ASN A 134 -4.88 8.40 11.09
C ASN A 134 -4.12 8.18 9.78
N GLU A 135 -2.82 7.92 9.88
CA GLU A 135 -1.92 7.60 8.78
C GLU A 135 -1.30 6.22 9.03
N PRO A 136 -1.96 5.11 8.64
CA PRO A 136 -1.59 3.77 9.06
C PRO A 136 -0.13 3.39 8.84
N TYR A 137 0.47 3.84 7.74
CA TYR A 137 1.88 3.58 7.48
C TYR A 137 2.81 4.30 8.48
N ARG A 138 2.61 5.61 8.65
CA ARG A 138 3.40 6.48 9.51
C ARG A 138 3.19 6.15 10.99
N ASP A 139 1.94 6.06 11.44
CA ASP A 139 1.59 5.88 12.85
C ASP A 139 2.10 4.54 13.41
N VAL A 140 2.02 3.46 12.62
CA VAL A 140 2.58 2.15 12.99
C VAL A 140 4.10 2.21 13.03
N SER A 141 4.72 2.87 12.05
CA SER A 141 6.18 3.01 11.98
C SER A 141 6.72 3.78 13.19
N GLU A 142 6.13 4.94 13.49
CA GLU A 142 6.48 5.75 14.67
C GLU A 142 6.23 4.97 15.96
N THR A 143 5.10 4.25 16.06
CA THR A 143 4.80 3.38 17.21
C THR A 143 5.86 2.31 17.41
N ILE A 144 6.28 1.63 16.34
CA ILE A 144 7.38 0.66 16.38
C ILE A 144 8.64 1.34 16.89
N GLY A 145 9.00 2.51 16.36
CA GLY A 145 10.17 3.27 16.82
C GLY A 145 10.12 3.62 18.31
N LEU A 146 8.97 4.06 18.83
CA LEU A 146 8.80 4.36 20.25
C LEU A 146 8.95 3.10 21.12
N ILE A 147 8.41 1.95 20.67
CA ILE A 147 8.58 0.67 21.36
C ILE A 147 10.05 0.24 21.37
N PHE A 148 10.75 0.38 20.24
CA PHE A 148 12.19 0.13 20.14
C PHE A 148 12.98 0.99 21.12
N ARG A 149 12.77 2.32 21.08
CA ARG A 149 13.44 3.26 21.98
C ARG A 149 13.24 2.86 23.45
N TRP A 150 11.99 2.60 23.86
CA TRP A 150 11.68 2.20 25.23
C TRP A 150 12.43 0.95 25.70
N HIS A 151 12.48 -0.09 24.86
CA HIS A 151 13.15 -1.35 25.20
C HIS A 151 14.67 -1.25 25.14
N LEU A 152 15.23 -0.49 24.20
CA LEU A 152 16.67 -0.29 24.08
C LEU A 152 17.23 0.64 25.18
N ASP A 153 16.48 1.67 25.58
CA ASP A 153 16.81 2.53 26.73
C ASP A 153 16.83 1.72 28.04
N SER A 154 16.03 0.66 28.13
CA SER A 154 15.95 -0.22 29.30
C SER A 154 17.00 -1.35 29.29
N ALA A 155 17.67 -1.59 28.15
CA ALA A 155 18.66 -2.65 27.98
C ALA A 155 20.07 -2.16 28.35
N SER A 156 20.91 -3.07 28.86
CA SER A 156 22.35 -2.82 29.03
C SER A 156 23.02 -2.67 27.67
N ALA A 157 24.08 -1.84 27.60
CA ALA A 157 24.80 -1.59 26.34
C ALA A 157 25.26 -2.88 25.65
N ASP A 158 25.72 -3.87 26.43
CA ASP A 158 26.17 -5.18 25.89
C ASP A 158 25.04 -6.01 25.28
N ASP A 159 23.80 -5.88 25.77
CA ASP A 159 22.64 -6.66 25.31
C ASP A 159 21.79 -5.95 24.25
N ARG A 160 21.97 -4.64 24.04
CA ARG A 160 21.15 -3.83 23.13
C ARG A 160 21.06 -4.39 21.72
N LEU A 161 22.18 -4.82 21.15
CA LEU A 161 22.19 -5.38 19.80
C LEU A 161 21.38 -6.67 19.71
N ASN A 162 21.42 -7.49 20.76
CA ASN A 162 20.65 -8.73 20.84
C ASN A 162 19.16 -8.42 20.97
N VAL A 163 18.78 -7.49 21.87
CA VAL A 163 17.40 -7.00 22.03
C VAL A 163 16.87 -6.41 20.73
N ALA A 164 17.63 -5.54 20.06
CA ALA A 164 17.28 -4.95 18.77
C ALA A 164 17.02 -6.04 17.72
N SER A 165 17.90 -7.04 17.60
CA SER A 165 17.74 -8.15 16.64
C SER A 165 16.53 -9.04 16.94
N GLN A 166 16.19 -9.23 18.21
CA GLN A 166 15.02 -10.00 18.61
C GLN A 166 13.73 -9.24 18.29
N MET A 167 13.71 -7.94 18.59
CA MET A 167 12.60 -7.06 18.28
C MET A 167 12.38 -6.94 16.78
N ALA A 168 13.44 -6.73 16.01
CA ALA A 168 13.41 -6.67 14.54
C ALA A 168 12.74 -7.91 13.93
N ARG A 169 13.11 -9.11 14.40
CA ARG A 169 12.49 -10.37 13.97
C ARG A 169 11.01 -10.47 14.35
N SER A 170 10.63 -10.03 15.55
CA SER A 170 9.24 -10.10 16.02
C SER A 170 8.32 -9.08 15.35
N LEU A 171 8.83 -7.89 15.05
CA LEU A 171 8.10 -6.78 14.44
C LEU A 171 8.23 -6.78 12.92
N ASN A 172 9.02 -7.70 12.36
CA ASN A 172 9.27 -7.84 10.92
C ASN A 172 9.78 -6.54 10.29
N VAL A 173 10.81 -5.96 10.91
CA VAL A 173 11.52 -4.76 10.46
C VAL A 173 13.02 -5.03 10.44
N GLU A 174 13.78 -4.20 9.73
CA GLU A 174 15.24 -4.23 9.76
C GLU A 174 15.73 -3.12 10.69
N VAL A 175 16.82 -3.38 11.41
CA VAL A 175 17.40 -2.42 12.37
C VAL A 175 18.90 -2.33 12.17
N GLN A 176 19.43 -1.10 12.17
CA GLN A 176 20.84 -0.81 11.95
C GLN A 176 21.31 0.27 12.93
N THR A 177 22.53 0.14 13.44
CA THR A 177 23.18 1.22 14.19
C THR A 177 23.72 2.26 13.21
N LEU A 178 23.55 3.53 13.55
CA LEU A 178 24.05 4.65 12.74
C LEU A 178 25.42 5.09 13.27
N ASP A 179 26.43 4.27 13.01
CA ASP A 179 27.82 4.57 13.39
C ASP A 179 28.60 5.25 12.25
N ASP A 180 28.08 5.17 11.02
CA ASP A 180 28.69 5.74 9.83
C ASP A 180 27.99 7.03 9.40
N ALA A 181 28.79 8.08 9.16
CA ALA A 181 28.28 9.39 8.77
C ALA A 181 27.57 9.36 7.40
N ASP A 182 27.95 8.42 6.53
CA ASP A 182 27.34 8.25 5.21
C ASP A 182 25.93 7.64 5.27
N LEU A 183 25.53 7.10 6.43
CA LEU A 183 24.19 6.52 6.65
C LEU A 183 23.22 7.50 7.31
N LEU A 184 23.68 8.70 7.69
CA LEU A 184 22.86 9.72 8.34
C LEU A 184 21.88 10.35 7.33
N PRO A 185 20.64 10.62 7.76
CA PRO A 185 19.65 11.32 6.94
C PRO A 185 19.99 12.82 6.81
N ASP A 186 19.16 13.53 6.06
CA ASP A 186 19.21 14.99 5.95
C ASP A 186 19.09 15.71 7.30
N SER A 187 19.64 16.92 7.35
CA SER A 187 19.68 17.75 8.57
C SER A 187 18.31 17.97 9.20
N ASP A 188 17.27 18.13 8.39
CA ASP A 188 15.90 18.38 8.87
C ASP A 188 15.37 17.20 9.69
N VAL A 189 15.72 15.96 9.30
CA VAL A 189 15.37 14.75 10.04
C VAL A 189 16.18 14.69 11.34
N LEU A 190 17.46 15.03 11.30
CA LEU A 190 18.31 15.07 12.50
C LEU A 190 17.84 16.11 13.52
N ASP A 191 17.38 17.28 13.06
CA ASP A 191 16.81 18.33 13.92
C ASP A 191 15.52 17.83 14.58
N GLN A 192 14.67 17.11 13.84
CA GLN A 192 13.47 16.50 14.40
C GLN A 192 13.79 15.40 15.44
N VAL A 193 14.82 14.58 15.17
CA VAL A 193 15.33 13.61 16.15
C VAL A 193 15.89 14.33 17.37
N ALA A 194 16.61 15.44 17.23
CA ALA A 194 17.14 16.19 18.37
C ALA A 194 16.02 16.81 19.23
N GLU A 195 14.91 17.24 18.62
CA GLU A 195 13.76 17.81 19.34
C GLU A 195 12.91 16.76 20.05
N ARG A 196 12.67 15.60 19.41
CA ARG A 196 11.66 14.61 19.86
C ARG A 196 12.26 13.27 20.29
N GLY A 197 13.53 13.04 19.99
CA GLY A 197 14.24 11.77 20.10
C GLY A 197 13.75 10.68 19.14
N LEU A 198 12.93 11.05 18.14
CA LEU A 198 12.42 10.16 17.10
C LEU A 198 11.99 10.97 15.87
N ALA A 199 12.27 10.46 14.68
CA ALA A 199 11.73 10.99 13.43
C ALA A 199 11.38 9.86 12.45
N PHE A 200 10.24 10.00 11.79
CA PHE A 200 9.85 9.20 10.62
C PHE A 200 10.11 10.01 9.35
N TYR A 201 10.76 9.39 8.38
CA TYR A 201 10.97 9.94 7.05
C TYR A 201 10.85 8.84 5.99
N THR A 202 10.73 9.23 4.74
CA THR A 202 10.71 8.31 3.59
C THR A 202 11.90 8.61 2.71
N ASP A 203 12.64 7.57 2.32
CA ASP A 203 13.72 7.74 1.35
C ASP A 203 13.12 7.81 -0.06
N GLU A 204 13.45 8.86 -0.81
CA GLU A 204 12.95 9.06 -2.17
C GLU A 204 13.44 7.97 -3.15
N SER A 205 14.55 7.29 -2.84
CA SER A 205 15.16 6.29 -3.72
C SER A 205 14.41 4.96 -3.75
N ASP A 206 13.82 4.53 -2.63
CA ASP A 206 13.13 3.25 -2.50
C ASP A 206 11.65 3.39 -2.09
N GLY A 207 11.21 4.59 -1.69
CA GLY A 207 9.85 4.87 -1.21
C GLY A 207 9.50 4.19 0.11
N CYS A 208 10.49 3.64 0.81
CA CYS A 208 10.32 2.96 2.08
C CYS A 208 10.40 3.94 3.24
N GLY A 209 9.55 3.72 4.24
CA GLY A 209 9.58 4.46 5.50
C GLY A 209 10.76 4.03 6.35
N ARG A 210 11.42 5.00 6.98
CA ARG A 210 12.49 4.77 7.94
C ARG A 210 12.21 5.57 9.19
N VAL A 211 12.52 4.98 10.34
CA VAL A 211 12.39 5.63 11.64
C VAL A 211 13.75 5.67 12.29
N ILE A 212 14.18 6.87 12.65
CA ILE A 212 15.39 7.05 13.45
C ILE A 212 14.98 7.33 14.87
N VAL A 213 15.63 6.65 15.79
CA VAL A 213 15.45 6.81 17.23
C VAL A 213 16.78 7.16 17.87
N GLN A 214 16.74 8.17 18.74
CA GLN A 214 17.87 8.51 19.59
C GLN A 214 17.62 7.98 20.99
N LEU A 215 18.58 7.18 21.47
CA LEU A 215 18.58 6.67 22.83
C LEU A 215 19.04 7.74 23.82
N SER A 216 18.83 7.48 25.10
CA SER A 216 19.12 8.42 26.20
C SER A 216 20.61 8.75 26.36
N ASP A 217 21.50 7.92 25.82
CA ASP A 217 22.96 8.15 25.79
C ASP A 217 23.45 8.75 24.46
N GLY A 218 22.53 9.04 23.54
CA GLY A 218 22.83 9.67 22.25
C GLY A 218 23.08 8.69 21.11
N GLU A 219 23.10 7.37 21.35
CA GLU A 219 23.18 6.39 20.26
C GLU A 219 21.98 6.49 19.32
N LEU A 220 22.24 6.38 18.01
CA LEU A 220 21.22 6.45 16.97
C LEU A 220 20.99 5.07 16.35
N TYR A 221 19.72 4.71 16.25
CA TYR A 221 19.29 3.50 15.57
C TYR A 221 18.35 3.87 14.42
N ARG A 222 18.57 3.26 13.27
CA ARG A 222 17.67 3.31 12.12
C ARG A 222 16.85 2.03 12.06
N ILE A 223 15.55 2.19 11.89
CA ILE A 223 14.60 1.09 11.70
C ILE A 223 14.00 1.24 10.31
N ASP A 224 14.29 0.28 9.45
CA ASP A 224 13.80 0.27 8.07
C ASP A 224 12.48 -0.52 8.02
N MET A 225 11.41 0.17 7.59
CA MET A 225 10.08 -0.40 7.53
C MET A 225 9.88 -1.15 6.20
N PRO A 226 9.06 -2.21 6.19
CA PRO A 226 8.68 -2.83 4.93
C PRO A 226 7.95 -1.82 4.03
N ALA A 227 8.01 -2.07 2.71
CA ALA A 227 7.46 -1.16 1.72
C ALA A 227 5.97 -0.83 1.97
N GLY A 228 5.62 0.43 1.70
CA GLY A 228 4.26 0.92 1.75
C GLY A 228 3.34 0.25 0.72
N PHE A 229 2.05 0.59 0.78
CA PHE A 229 1.08 0.09 -0.18
C PHE A 229 1.34 0.66 -1.59
N ASP A 230 1.68 -0.22 -2.54
CA ASP A 230 1.80 0.14 -3.96
C ASP A 230 0.57 -0.30 -4.78
N PRO A 231 -0.23 0.64 -5.32
CA PRO A 231 -1.36 0.33 -6.19
C PRO A 231 -0.95 -0.18 -7.57
N TRP A 232 0.30 0.04 -7.99
CA TRP A 232 0.86 -0.36 -9.28
C TRP A 232 1.73 -1.62 -9.22
N ALA A 233 1.53 -2.45 -8.21
CA ALA A 233 2.26 -3.71 -8.09
C ALA A 233 2.18 -4.54 -9.38
N TRP A 234 3.29 -5.21 -9.71
CA TRP A 234 3.45 -5.96 -10.95
C TRP A 234 2.30 -6.94 -11.30
N PRO A 235 1.61 -7.62 -10.35
CA PRO A 235 0.51 -8.50 -10.70
C PRO A 235 -0.70 -7.73 -11.26
N VAL A 236 -0.94 -6.51 -10.76
CA VAL A 236 -2.00 -5.63 -11.24
C VAL A 236 -1.67 -5.15 -12.65
N VAL A 237 -0.44 -4.71 -12.88
CA VAL A 237 0.04 -4.28 -14.20
C VAL A 237 -0.08 -5.42 -15.22
N LEU A 238 0.39 -6.62 -14.87
CA LEU A 238 0.29 -7.80 -15.73
C LEU A 238 -1.17 -8.13 -16.07
N LEU A 239 -2.06 -8.10 -15.08
CA LEU A 239 -3.48 -8.33 -15.29
C LEU A 239 -4.10 -7.29 -16.25
N LEU A 240 -3.77 -6.01 -16.09
CA LEU A 240 -4.25 -4.96 -16.98
C LEU A 240 -3.73 -5.15 -18.41
N VAL A 241 -2.45 -5.53 -18.58
CA VAL A 241 -1.87 -5.82 -19.90
C VAL A 241 -2.54 -7.01 -20.56
N LEU A 242 -2.83 -8.09 -19.80
CA LEU A 242 -3.52 -9.27 -20.33
C LEU A 242 -4.95 -8.95 -20.76
N VAL A 243 -5.68 -8.15 -19.98
CA VAL A 243 -7.04 -7.72 -20.33
C VAL A 243 -7.02 -6.81 -21.56
N LEU A 244 -6.11 -5.83 -21.59
CA LEU A 244 -5.93 -4.94 -22.73
C LEU A 244 -5.61 -5.73 -24.01
N GLY A 245 -4.62 -6.63 -23.94
CA GLY A 245 -4.22 -7.49 -25.05
C GLY A 245 -5.35 -8.41 -25.51
N GLY A 246 -6.10 -8.98 -24.57
CA GLY A 246 -7.25 -9.85 -24.85
C GLY A 246 -8.37 -9.11 -25.59
N VAL A 247 -8.77 -7.93 -25.13
CA VAL A 247 -9.81 -7.13 -25.79
C VAL A 247 -9.37 -6.67 -27.17
N LEU A 248 -8.11 -6.23 -27.32
CA LEU A 248 -7.56 -5.84 -28.62
C LEU A 248 -7.52 -7.02 -29.60
N ALA A 249 -7.10 -8.21 -29.15
CA ALA A 249 -7.08 -9.43 -29.97
C ALA A 249 -8.48 -9.81 -30.46
N VAL A 250 -9.49 -9.76 -29.57
CA VAL A 250 -10.89 -10.02 -29.94
C VAL A 250 -11.39 -8.98 -30.93
N ALA A 251 -11.08 -7.69 -30.72
CA ALA A 251 -11.49 -6.63 -31.63
C ALA A 251 -10.89 -6.79 -33.03
N VAL A 252 -9.60 -7.12 -33.13
CA VAL A 252 -8.92 -7.40 -34.40
C VAL A 252 -9.54 -8.63 -35.07
N PHE A 253 -9.78 -9.70 -34.32
CA PHE A 253 -10.41 -10.92 -34.84
C PHE A 253 -11.81 -10.65 -35.42
N LEU A 254 -12.64 -9.88 -34.70
CA LEU A 254 -13.97 -9.49 -35.19
C LEU A 254 -13.88 -8.59 -36.43
N ALA A 255 -12.93 -7.66 -36.47
CA ALA A 255 -12.72 -6.80 -37.63
C ALA A 255 -12.29 -7.61 -38.87
N LEU A 256 -11.36 -8.56 -38.72
CA LEU A 256 -10.95 -9.45 -39.81
C LEU A 256 -12.11 -10.31 -40.31
N ARG A 257 -12.90 -10.89 -39.38
CA ARG A 257 -14.07 -11.69 -39.73
C ARG A 257 -15.11 -10.90 -40.51
N GLU A 258 -15.34 -9.63 -40.18
CA GLU A 258 -16.31 -8.80 -40.89
C GLU A 258 -15.83 -8.43 -42.30
N VAL A 259 -14.52 -8.25 -42.49
CA VAL A 259 -13.92 -8.08 -43.82
C VAL A 259 -14.06 -9.35 -44.66
N ASP A 260 -13.74 -10.52 -44.10
CA ASP A 260 -13.87 -11.81 -44.80
C ASP A 260 -15.32 -12.14 -45.16
N SER A 261 -16.30 -11.73 -44.34
CA SER A 261 -17.72 -11.96 -44.62
C SER A 261 -18.33 -11.05 -45.69
N ASN A 262 -17.64 -9.96 -46.06
CA ASN A 262 -18.07 -8.97 -47.04
C ASN A 262 -17.35 -9.09 -48.40
N LEU A 263 -16.46 -10.07 -48.56
CA LEU A 263 -15.82 -10.48 -49.82
C LEU A 263 -16.57 -11.67 -50.44
#